data_AF-A0A6J8D0G8-F1
#
_entry.id   AF-A0A6J8D0G8-F1
#
_cell.length_a   1.000
_cell.length_b   1.000
_cell.length_c   1.000
_cell.angle_alpha   90.00
_cell.angle_beta   90.00
_cell.angle_gamma   90.00
#
_symmetry.space_group_name_H-M   'P 1'
#
loop_
_entity.id
_entity.type
_entity.pdbx_description
1 polymer ?
#
loop_
_entity_poly.entity_id
_entity_poly.type
_entity_poly.pdbx_seq_one_letter_code
_entity_poly.pdbx_strand_id
1 'polypeptide(L)'
;MNACSEGQTEIVRMLLDIGADYNKCNNDGWSPVWIACSKGQTEIVRMLLDIAADYNKCGSDGWSPVKSACRYGHTEIVRMLLDIGADYNKCDNDGWSPVKSACRYGHTEIVRMLLDIGADYNKCDNDRGWSPVMSACSEGHTEIVRMLLDIGADYNKCNNDGWSPVKIACRYGHTEIVRMLLDIGADYNKCDNDRGWSPVMSACSEGQTEIVRMLLDIGADYNKCDSDGWSPVMSACSEGHTEIVRMLLDIAADYNKCNNDGWSPVKIACSKGQTEIVRMLLDIGADYNKCDSDRGCHLKGQTEIVRMLLDIGADYNKCDSDRGWSPVMSACMNGQNRNNIGADYNKCDNDGWSPVKSACRYGHTEIVRMLLDIGADYNKCNNNGWSPVIGACINIEGKTEIVRMLLEIGLDYNKCNNDGLCHL
;
A
#
# COMPACT_ATOMS: atom_id res chain seq x y z
N MET A 1 -6.13 36.95 24.12
CA MET A 1 -5.88 35.58 23.64
C MET A 1 -7.14 34.71 23.65
N ASN A 2 -7.71 34.33 24.81
CA ASN A 2 -8.95 33.52 24.81
C ASN A 2 -10.11 34.20 24.07
N ALA A 3 -10.36 35.49 24.32
CA ALA A 3 -11.37 36.25 23.58
C ALA A 3 -11.11 36.28 22.06
N CYS A 4 -9.84 36.31 21.64
CA CYS A 4 -9.44 36.20 20.23
C CYS A 4 -9.67 34.80 19.67
N SER A 5 -9.49 33.74 20.47
CA SER A 5 -9.76 32.35 20.05
C SER A 5 -11.25 32.11 19.86
N GLU A 6 -12.07 32.58 20.80
CA GLU A 6 -13.52 32.37 20.85
C GLU A 6 -14.31 33.36 19.98
N GLY A 7 -13.66 34.30 19.28
CA GLY A 7 -14.34 35.25 18.40
C GLY A 7 -15.15 36.32 19.14
N GLN A 8 -14.79 36.64 20.38
CA GLN A 8 -15.52 37.60 21.22
C GLN A 8 -15.12 39.05 20.89
N THR A 9 -15.56 39.56 19.74
CA THR A 9 -15.18 40.88 19.19
C THR A 9 -15.32 42.02 20.21
N GLU A 10 -16.46 42.13 20.90
CA GLU A 10 -16.68 43.21 21.87
C GLU A 10 -15.80 43.08 23.11
N ILE A 11 -15.52 41.86 23.57
CA ILE A 11 -14.60 41.64 24.69
C ILE A 11 -13.18 42.01 24.26
N VAL A 12 -12.78 41.67 23.03
CA VAL A 12 -11.49 42.11 22.49
C VAL A 12 -11.40 43.63 22.44
N ARG A 13 -12.42 44.32 21.91
CA ARG A 13 -12.48 45.79 21.87
C ARG A 13 -12.30 46.40 23.26
N MET A 14 -13.09 45.95 24.23
CA MET A 14 -12.99 46.40 25.62
C MET A 14 -11.61 46.15 26.22
N LEU A 15 -11.00 44.99 25.96
CA LEU A 15 -9.65 44.67 26.45
C LEU A 15 -8.58 45.58 25.82
N LEU A 16 -8.71 45.91 24.54
CA LEU A 16 -7.81 46.84 23.87
C LEU A 16 -7.96 48.27 24.42
N ASP A 17 -9.19 48.72 24.67
CA ASP A 17 -9.48 50.06 25.22
C ASP A 17 -8.89 50.27 26.62
N ILE A 18 -8.83 49.21 27.45
CA ILE A 18 -8.19 49.27 28.78
C ILE A 18 -6.67 49.05 28.75
N GLY A 19 -6.06 48.92 27.56
CA GLY A 19 -4.62 48.78 27.39
C GLY A 19 -4.07 47.38 27.61
N ALA A 20 -4.84 46.32 27.30
CA ALA A 20 -4.31 44.97 27.30
C ALA A 20 -3.15 44.82 26.30
N ASP A 21 -2.10 44.11 26.70
CA ASP A 21 -0.95 43.83 25.83
C ASP A 21 -1.35 42.88 24.68
N TYR A 22 -1.52 43.47 23.50
CA TYR A 22 -1.91 42.80 22.27
C TYR A 22 -0.76 42.09 21.54
N ASN A 23 0.48 42.22 22.03
CA ASN A 23 1.66 41.51 21.51
C ASN A 23 2.16 40.40 22.46
N LYS A 24 1.61 40.31 23.67
CA LYS A 24 1.95 39.25 24.63
C LYS A 24 1.62 37.87 24.08
N CYS A 25 2.64 37.03 23.97
CA CYS A 25 2.53 35.67 23.48
C CYS A 25 2.15 34.67 24.58
N ASN A 26 1.54 33.54 24.21
CA ASN A 26 1.37 32.38 25.09
C ASN A 26 2.68 31.56 25.21
N ASN A 27 2.62 30.40 25.89
CA ASN A 27 3.77 29.51 26.07
C ASN A 27 4.32 28.92 24.76
N ASP A 28 3.47 28.83 23.73
CA ASP A 28 3.83 28.36 22.38
C ASP A 28 4.35 29.51 21.50
N GLY A 29 4.49 30.72 22.05
CA GLY A 29 4.94 31.90 21.30
C GLY A 29 3.86 32.53 20.42
N TRP A 30 2.60 32.12 20.52
CA TRP A 30 1.50 32.65 19.70
C TRP A 30 0.99 33.99 20.24
N SER A 31 0.98 35.01 19.39
CA SER A 31 0.40 36.32 19.66
C SER A 31 -1.14 36.30 19.52
N PRO A 32 -1.86 37.31 20.06
CA PRO A 32 -3.28 37.50 19.81
C PRO A 32 -3.65 37.55 18.32
N VAL A 33 -2.83 38.21 17.48
CA VAL A 33 -3.00 38.24 16.02
C VAL A 33 -2.88 36.84 15.43
N TRP A 34 -1.86 36.07 15.83
CA TRP A 34 -1.69 34.70 15.37
C TRP A 34 -2.92 33.84 15.68
N ILE A 35 -3.46 33.95 16.90
CA ILE A 35 -4.65 33.19 17.33
C ILE A 35 -5.87 33.60 16.49
N ALA A 36 -6.10 34.89 16.31
CA ALA A 36 -7.21 35.39 15.50
C ALA A 36 -7.09 34.92 14.03
N CYS A 37 -5.87 34.92 13.48
CA CYS A 37 -5.59 34.44 12.12
C CYS A 37 -5.85 32.94 11.98
N SER A 38 -5.40 32.11 12.91
CA SER A 38 -5.63 30.65 12.85
C SER A 38 -7.11 30.28 13.01
N LYS A 39 -7.87 31.04 13.80
CA LYS A 39 -9.30 30.81 14.07
C LYS A 39 -10.25 31.46 13.07
N GLY A 40 -9.74 32.25 12.12
CA GLY A 40 -10.60 32.87 11.10
C GLY A 40 -11.39 34.08 11.60
N GLN A 41 -10.91 34.76 12.64
CA GLN A 41 -11.64 35.86 13.27
C GLN A 41 -11.37 37.18 12.58
N THR A 42 -11.94 37.37 11.39
CA THR A 42 -11.68 38.50 10.47
C THR A 42 -11.75 39.87 11.16
N GLU A 43 -12.81 40.16 11.90
CA GLU A 43 -12.95 41.47 12.56
C GLU A 43 -11.97 41.67 13.71
N ILE A 44 -11.60 40.60 14.41
CA ILE A 44 -10.57 40.67 15.45
C ILE A 44 -9.19 40.90 14.83
N VAL A 45 -8.90 40.25 13.70
CA VAL A 45 -7.68 40.53 12.94
C VAL A 45 -7.65 42.00 12.53
N ARG A 46 -8.72 42.53 11.91
CA ARG A 46 -8.81 43.93 11.51
C ARG A 46 -8.52 44.88 12.66
N MET A 47 -9.20 44.71 13.80
CA MET A 47 -8.99 45.54 14.99
C MET A 47 -7.54 45.49 15.50
N LEU A 48 -6.91 44.31 15.51
CA LEU A 48 -5.52 44.17 15.95
C LEU A 48 -4.52 44.78 14.97
N LEU A 49 -4.79 44.72 13.66
CA LEU A 49 -3.97 45.34 12.63
C LEU A 49 -4.07 46.88 12.67
N ASP A 50 -5.26 47.43 12.94
CA ASP A 50 -5.49 48.89 13.04
C ASP A 50 -4.66 49.54 14.17
N ILE A 51 -4.35 48.78 15.23
CA ILE A 51 -3.50 49.23 16.34
C ILE A 51 -2.02 48.84 16.18
N ALA A 52 -1.62 48.40 14.99
CA ALA A 52 -0.26 47.98 14.65
C ALA A 52 0.30 46.83 15.52
N ALA A 53 -0.53 45.83 15.84
CA ALA A 53 -0.03 44.60 16.46
C ALA A 53 1.00 43.89 15.56
N ASP A 54 1.97 43.20 16.16
CA ASP A 54 3.04 42.51 15.42
C ASP A 54 2.49 41.27 14.70
N TYR A 55 2.14 41.47 13.43
CA TYR A 55 1.60 40.46 12.53
C TYR A 55 2.69 39.56 11.89
N ASN A 56 3.97 39.84 12.13
CA ASN A 56 5.08 38.98 11.69
C ASN A 56 5.65 38.14 12.82
N LYS A 57 5.22 38.37 14.08
CA LYS A 57 5.63 37.56 15.23
C LYS A 57 5.24 36.10 15.04
N CYS A 58 6.26 35.26 14.91
CA CYS A 58 6.11 33.82 14.77
C CYS A 58 6.00 33.12 16.13
N GLY A 59 5.30 31.98 16.15
CA GLY A 59 5.33 31.02 17.26
C GLY A 59 6.71 30.41 17.48
N SER A 60 6.83 29.59 18.53
CA SER A 60 8.08 28.87 18.85
C SER A 60 8.51 27.85 17.77
N ASP A 61 7.53 27.35 17.03
CA ASP A 61 7.66 26.48 15.85
C ASP A 61 7.99 27.25 14.55
N GLY A 62 8.11 28.57 14.61
CA GLY A 62 8.35 29.42 13.45
C GLY A 62 7.10 29.73 12.62
N TRP A 63 5.90 29.37 13.09
CA TRP A 63 4.66 29.64 12.35
C TRP A 63 4.27 31.12 12.41
N SER A 64 4.21 31.77 11.25
CA SER A 64 3.72 33.14 11.11
C SER A 64 2.18 33.20 11.08
N PRO A 65 1.57 34.35 11.45
CA PRO A 65 0.13 34.54 11.33
C PRO A 65 -0.40 34.35 9.90
N VAL A 66 0.33 34.80 8.88
CA VAL A 66 -0.04 34.61 7.47
C VAL A 66 -0.01 33.13 7.07
N LYS A 67 0.99 32.35 7.52
CA LYS A 67 1.03 30.90 7.29
C LYS A 67 -0.17 30.19 7.91
N SER A 68 -0.55 30.56 9.14
CA SER A 68 -1.72 30.01 9.82
C SER A 68 -3.00 30.30 9.03
N ALA A 69 -3.21 31.54 8.59
CA ALA A 69 -4.36 31.91 7.76
C ALA A 69 -4.37 31.13 6.42
N CYS A 70 -3.21 30.97 5.78
CA CYS A 70 -3.06 30.19 4.55
C CYS A 70 -3.38 28.70 4.74
N ARG A 71 -2.94 28.09 5.84
CA ARG A 71 -3.22 26.68 6.16
C ARG A 71 -4.72 26.43 6.36
N TYR A 72 -5.39 27.31 7.09
CA TYR A 72 -6.80 27.13 7.46
C TYR A 72 -7.79 27.71 6.45
N GLY A 73 -7.33 28.35 5.39
CA GLY A 73 -8.20 28.79 4.29
C GLY A 73 -8.89 30.13 4.53
N HIS A 74 -8.35 30.98 5.39
CA HIS A 74 -8.98 32.26 5.74
C HIS A 74 -8.62 33.34 4.73
N THR A 75 -9.20 33.27 3.53
CA THR A 75 -8.86 34.11 2.37
C THR A 75 -8.84 35.60 2.67
N GLU A 76 -9.86 36.12 3.37
CA GLU A 76 -9.93 37.56 3.70
C GLU A 76 -8.84 37.98 4.67
N ILE A 77 -8.50 37.13 5.64
CA ILE A 77 -7.38 37.39 6.56
C ILE A 77 -6.06 37.38 5.81
N VAL A 78 -5.86 36.43 4.88
CA VAL A 78 -4.67 36.42 4.03
C VAL A 78 -4.57 37.73 3.25
N ARG A 79 -5.65 38.16 2.58
CA ARG A 79 -5.66 39.43 1.84
C ARG A 79 -5.25 40.61 2.73
N MET A 80 -5.88 40.77 3.89
CA MET A 80 -5.54 41.85 4.83
C MET A 80 -4.08 41.82 5.25
N LEU A 81 -3.51 40.64 5.54
CA LEU A 81 -2.11 40.50 5.93
C LEU A 81 -1.14 40.81 4.79
N LEU A 82 -1.49 40.42 3.55
CA LEU A 82 -0.67 40.72 2.37
C LEU A 82 -0.68 42.21 2.04
N ASP A 83 -1.83 42.87 2.15
CA ASP A 83 -1.99 44.31 1.86
C ASP A 83 -1.12 45.20 2.75
N ILE A 84 -0.85 44.77 3.98
CA ILE A 84 0.02 45.47 4.94
C ILE A 84 1.49 45.03 4.88
N GLY A 85 1.85 44.10 3.99
CA GLY A 85 3.23 43.65 3.80
C GLY A 85 3.70 42.58 4.78
N ALA A 86 2.83 41.68 5.25
CA ALA A 86 3.26 40.50 6.01
C ALA A 86 4.25 39.64 5.22
N ASP A 87 5.22 39.04 5.90
CA ASP A 87 6.24 38.18 5.25
C ASP A 87 5.61 36.85 4.79
N TYR A 88 5.19 36.81 3.53
CA TYR A 88 4.56 35.67 2.88
C TYR A 88 5.55 34.58 2.41
N ASN A 89 6.86 34.81 2.55
CA ASN A 89 7.90 33.83 2.23
C ASN A 89 8.54 33.21 3.47
N LYS A 90 8.26 33.74 4.67
CA LYS A 90 8.75 33.18 5.92
C LYS A 90 8.29 31.74 6.11
N CYS A 91 9.26 30.83 6.11
CA CYS A 91 9.04 29.42 6.43
C CYS A 91 9.06 29.18 7.95
N ASP A 92 8.33 28.15 8.38
CA ASP A 92 8.46 27.61 9.73
C ASP A 92 9.75 26.77 9.91
N ASN A 93 9.93 26.20 11.10
CA ASN A 93 11.13 25.41 11.42
C ASN A 93 11.29 24.16 10.53
N ASP A 94 10.19 23.62 10.00
CA ASP A 94 10.18 22.48 9.09
C ASP A 94 10.38 22.91 7.62
N GLY A 95 10.53 24.20 7.35
CA GLY A 95 10.71 24.74 6.00
C GLY A 95 9.41 24.90 5.21
N TRP A 96 8.25 24.88 5.86
CA TRP A 96 6.97 25.09 5.17
C TRP A 96 6.67 26.56 4.98
N SER A 97 6.55 26.97 3.72
CA SER A 97 6.08 28.31 3.35
C SER A 97 4.54 28.44 3.44
N PRO A 98 4.02 29.68 3.51
CA PRO A 98 2.59 29.95 3.38
C PRO A 98 1.99 29.36 2.09
N VAL A 99 2.67 29.52 0.95
CA VAL A 99 2.19 28.99 -0.34
C VAL A 99 2.15 27.46 -0.35
N LYS A 100 3.16 26.77 0.21
CA LYS A 100 3.13 25.30 0.35
C LYS A 100 1.95 24.85 1.21
N SER A 101 1.66 25.57 2.30
CA SER A 101 0.53 25.27 3.18
C SER A 101 -0.80 25.41 2.42
N ALA A 102 -1.00 26.51 1.71
CA ALA A 102 -2.19 26.73 0.89
C ALA A 102 -2.33 25.66 -0.22
N CYS A 103 -1.22 25.28 -0.86
CA CYS A 103 -1.19 24.24 -1.89
C CYS A 103 -1.59 22.87 -1.34
N ARG A 104 -1.10 22.50 -0.16
CA ARG A 104 -1.45 21.22 0.47
C ARG A 104 -2.92 21.15 0.87
N TYR A 105 -3.45 22.23 1.44
CA TYR A 105 -4.82 22.25 1.96
C TYR A 105 -5.88 22.67 0.92
N GLY A 106 -5.50 22.90 -0.34
CA GLY A 106 -6.45 23.09 -1.43
C GLY A 106 -7.05 24.48 -1.53
N HIS A 107 -6.42 25.50 -0.94
CA HIS A 107 -6.97 26.86 -0.91
C HIS A 107 -6.62 27.64 -2.16
N THR A 108 -7.27 27.32 -3.28
CA THR A 108 -6.97 27.84 -4.63
C THR A 108 -6.86 29.37 -4.68
N GLU A 109 -7.79 30.09 -4.08
CA GLU A 109 -7.77 31.56 -4.10
C GLU A 109 -6.58 32.15 -3.32
N ILE A 110 -6.21 31.51 -2.20
CA ILE A 110 -5.02 31.90 -1.42
C ILE A 110 -3.76 31.62 -2.22
N VAL A 111 -3.68 30.47 -2.90
CA VAL A 111 -2.56 30.16 -3.79
C VAL A 111 -2.45 31.23 -4.88
N ARG A 112 -3.54 31.57 -5.57
CA ARG A 112 -3.55 32.63 -6.60
C ARG A 112 -2.99 33.95 -6.05
N MET A 113 -3.53 34.44 -4.93
CA MET A 113 -3.05 35.68 -4.31
C MET A 113 -1.56 35.66 -3.99
N LEU A 114 -1.05 34.56 -3.44
CA LEU A 114 0.38 34.41 -3.10
C LEU A 114 1.26 34.36 -4.35
N LEU A 115 0.80 33.71 -5.41
CA LEU A 115 1.54 33.63 -6.68
C LEU A 115 1.58 34.98 -7.40
N ASP A 116 0.48 35.75 -7.39
CA ASP A 116 0.37 37.07 -8.02
C ASP A 116 1.36 38.09 -7.43
N ILE A 117 1.70 37.96 -6.14
CA ILE A 117 2.68 38.81 -5.46
C ILE A 117 4.12 38.26 -5.49
N GLY A 118 4.35 37.10 -6.14
CA GLY A 118 5.68 36.52 -6.31
C GLY A 118 6.18 35.69 -5.11
N ALA A 119 5.30 34.99 -4.39
CA ALA A 119 5.73 34.02 -3.38
C ALA A 119 6.62 32.91 -3.98
N ASP A 120 7.62 32.45 -3.24
CA ASP A 120 8.51 31.36 -3.68
C ASP A 120 7.77 30.02 -3.70
N TYR A 121 7.32 29.63 -4.90
CA TYR A 121 6.60 28.40 -5.17
C TYR A 121 7.51 27.18 -5.44
N ASN A 122 8.84 27.34 -5.39
CA ASN A 122 9.80 26.25 -5.59
C ASN A 122 10.53 25.85 -4.29
N LYS A 123 10.32 26.59 -3.20
CA LYS A 123 10.90 26.28 -1.89
C LYS A 123 10.40 24.93 -1.36
N CYS A 124 11.33 24.00 -1.19
CA CYS A 124 11.07 22.70 -0.57
C CYS A 124 11.09 22.80 0.96
N ASP A 125 10.33 21.92 1.64
CA ASP A 125 10.48 21.70 3.08
C ASP A 125 11.82 21.02 3.42
N ASN A 126 12.18 21.10 4.70
CA ASN A 126 13.46 20.60 5.21
C ASN A 126 13.42 19.10 5.50
N ASP A 127 12.25 18.54 5.81
CA ASP A 127 12.10 17.14 6.25
C ASP A 127 12.27 16.16 5.08
N ARG A 128 11.35 16.22 4.11
CA ARG A 128 11.33 15.28 2.98
C ARG A 128 11.68 15.95 1.66
N GLY A 129 11.88 17.26 1.63
CA GLY A 129 12.23 17.97 0.41
C GLY A 129 11.03 18.19 -0.52
N TRP A 130 9.79 18.18 -0.02
CA TRP A 130 8.63 18.34 -0.90
C TRP A 130 8.44 19.80 -1.30
N SER A 131 8.23 20.04 -2.59
CA SER A 131 7.82 21.34 -3.12
C SER A 131 6.31 21.60 -2.95
N PRO A 132 5.83 22.84 -3.15
CA PRO A 132 4.40 23.16 -3.20
C PRO A 132 3.64 22.35 -4.26
N VAL A 133 4.20 22.19 -5.47
CA VAL A 133 3.56 21.40 -6.54
C VAL A 133 3.41 19.93 -6.16
N MET A 134 4.40 19.35 -5.48
CA MET A 134 4.30 17.97 -4.96
C MET A 134 3.18 17.83 -3.93
N SER A 135 3.04 18.80 -3.01
CA SER A 135 1.98 18.79 -2.01
C SER A 135 0.58 18.94 -2.65
N ALA A 136 0.44 19.74 -3.70
CA ALA A 136 -0.80 19.82 -4.47
C ALA A 136 -1.07 18.52 -5.26
N CYS A 137 -0.03 17.90 -5.82
CA CYS A 137 -0.11 16.62 -6.52
C CYS A 137 -0.55 15.48 -5.60
N SER A 138 -0.05 15.41 -4.35
CA SER A 138 -0.47 14.33 -3.44
C SER A 138 -1.93 14.43 -3.01
N GLU A 139 -2.42 15.66 -2.86
CA GLU A 139 -3.76 15.93 -2.32
C GLU A 139 -4.80 16.09 -3.44
N GLY A 140 -4.40 16.03 -4.72
CA GLY A 140 -5.32 16.02 -5.86
C GLY A 140 -5.84 17.38 -6.29
N HIS A 141 -5.19 18.47 -5.85
CA HIS A 141 -5.64 19.83 -6.12
C HIS A 141 -5.29 20.28 -7.54
N THR A 142 -6.05 19.77 -8.50
CA THR A 142 -5.80 19.91 -9.95
C THR A 142 -5.63 21.36 -10.40
N GLU A 143 -6.50 22.27 -9.94
CA GLU A 143 -6.41 23.68 -10.31
C GLU A 143 -5.17 24.37 -9.74
N ILE A 144 -4.76 24.01 -8.52
CA ILE A 144 -3.52 24.50 -7.93
C ILE A 144 -2.31 23.99 -8.71
N VAL A 145 -2.31 22.71 -9.09
CA VAL A 145 -1.25 22.16 -9.92
C VAL A 145 -1.17 22.91 -11.25
N ARG A 146 -2.30 23.14 -11.93
CA ARG A 146 -2.35 23.93 -13.17
C ARG A 146 -1.71 25.30 -12.99
N MET A 147 -2.15 26.07 -11.99
CA MET A 147 -1.60 27.40 -11.71
C MET A 147 -0.08 27.38 -11.46
N LEU A 148 0.42 26.39 -10.71
CA LEU A 148 1.86 26.26 -10.44
C LEU A 148 2.65 25.91 -11.72
N LEU A 149 2.11 25.02 -12.56
CA LEU A 149 2.75 24.65 -13.82
C LEU A 149 2.78 25.81 -14.82
N ASP A 150 1.69 26.58 -14.91
CA ASP A 150 1.57 27.73 -15.82
C ASP A 150 2.61 28.83 -15.54
N ILE A 151 3.03 28.98 -14.28
CA ILE A 151 4.07 29.94 -13.88
C ILE A 151 5.50 29.35 -13.88
N GLY A 152 5.66 28.08 -14.28
CA GLY A 152 6.97 27.43 -14.39
C GLY A 152 7.49 26.80 -13.10
N ALA A 153 6.62 26.31 -12.20
CA ALA A 153 7.07 25.48 -11.08
C ALA A 153 7.82 24.24 -11.59
N ASP A 154 8.87 23.83 -10.87
CA ASP A 154 9.69 22.69 -11.27
C ASP A 154 8.92 21.37 -11.08
N TYR A 155 8.46 20.81 -12.19
CA TYR A 155 7.69 19.57 -12.26
C TYR A 155 8.55 18.30 -12.34
N ASN A 156 9.88 18.42 -12.43
CA ASN A 156 10.81 17.27 -12.51
C ASN A 156 11.72 17.14 -11.29
N LYS A 157 11.88 18.21 -10.49
CA LYS A 157 12.58 18.14 -9.21
C LYS A 157 11.97 17.04 -8.35
N CYS A 158 12.84 16.24 -7.75
CA CYS A 158 12.44 15.16 -6.85
C CYS A 158 12.61 15.58 -5.39
N ASN A 159 11.82 14.96 -4.52
CA ASN A 159 12.01 15.07 -3.08
C ASN A 159 13.25 14.25 -2.62
N ASN A 160 13.54 14.21 -1.33
CA ASN A 160 14.71 13.51 -0.79
C ASN A 160 14.69 11.99 -1.07
N ASP A 161 13.49 11.41 -1.16
CA ASP A 161 13.27 9.99 -1.49
C ASP A 161 13.35 9.73 -3.00
N GLY A 162 13.55 10.75 -3.85
CA GLY A 162 13.59 10.61 -5.30
C GLY A 162 12.20 10.56 -5.96
N TRP A 163 11.15 10.99 -5.26
CA TRP A 163 9.80 11.04 -5.83
C TRP A 163 9.60 12.33 -6.60
N SER A 164 9.24 12.20 -7.88
CA SER A 164 8.80 13.29 -8.74
C SER A 164 7.31 13.62 -8.55
N PRO A 165 6.84 14.82 -8.94
CA PRO A 165 5.42 15.16 -8.97
C PRO A 165 4.55 14.14 -9.72
N VAL A 166 5.02 13.64 -10.88
CA VAL A 166 4.29 12.62 -11.65
C VAL A 166 4.18 11.31 -10.89
N LYS A 167 5.26 10.86 -10.21
CA LYS A 167 5.20 9.65 -9.37
C LYS A 167 4.18 9.80 -8.23
N ILE A 168 4.17 10.95 -7.57
CA ILE A 168 3.21 11.26 -6.50
C ILE A 168 1.78 11.16 -7.04
N ALA A 169 1.47 11.85 -8.14
CA ALA A 169 0.14 11.82 -8.75
C ALA A 169 -0.28 10.41 -9.21
N CYS A 170 0.66 9.63 -9.77
CA CYS A 170 0.44 8.23 -10.13
C CYS A 170 0.11 7.35 -8.93
N ARG A 171 0.82 7.53 -7.81
CA ARG A 171 0.57 6.76 -6.59
C ARG A 171 -0.81 7.06 -6.00
N TYR A 172 -1.19 8.33 -5.94
CA TYR A 172 -2.45 8.76 -5.32
C TYR A 172 -3.66 8.76 -6.26
N GLY A 173 -3.50 8.39 -7.54
CA GLY A 173 -4.62 8.19 -8.46
C GLY A 173 -5.17 9.46 -9.12
N HIS A 174 -4.41 10.56 -9.10
CA HIS A 174 -4.87 11.84 -9.62
C HIS A 174 -4.69 11.93 -11.14
N THR A 175 -5.58 11.24 -11.86
CA THR A 175 -5.52 11.03 -13.33
C THR A 175 -5.34 12.33 -14.13
N GLU A 176 -6.09 13.38 -13.80
CA GLU A 176 -5.99 14.66 -14.53
C GLU A 176 -4.66 15.38 -14.27
N ILE A 177 -4.12 15.27 -13.05
CA ILE A 177 -2.79 15.80 -12.71
C ILE A 177 -1.71 15.04 -13.47
N VAL A 178 -1.82 13.71 -13.54
CA VAL A 178 -0.90 12.89 -14.35
C VAL A 178 -0.95 13.34 -15.82
N ARG A 179 -2.14 13.48 -16.41
CA ARG A 179 -2.29 13.96 -17.79
C ARG A 179 -1.58 15.29 -18.02
N MET A 180 -1.85 16.29 -17.18
CA MET A 180 -1.20 17.60 -17.28
C MET A 180 0.32 17.52 -17.19
N LEU A 181 0.87 16.71 -16.27
CA LEU A 181 2.32 16.55 -16.12
C LEU A 181 2.94 15.84 -17.33
N LEU A 182 2.25 14.85 -17.91
CA LEU A 182 2.71 14.15 -19.11
C LEU A 182 2.68 15.07 -20.35
N ASP A 183 1.63 15.88 -20.50
CA ASP A 183 1.46 16.80 -21.63
C ASP A 183 2.58 17.85 -21.71
N ILE A 184 3.14 18.26 -20.57
CA ILE A 184 4.27 19.19 -20.50
C ILE A 184 5.65 18.51 -20.51
N GLY A 185 5.70 17.17 -20.62
CA GLY A 185 6.94 16.40 -20.74
C GLY A 185 7.63 16.10 -19.40
N ALA A 186 6.89 15.90 -18.32
CA ALA A 186 7.48 15.41 -17.06
C ALA A 186 8.12 14.01 -17.25
N ASP A 187 9.23 13.76 -16.56
CA ASP A 187 9.94 12.47 -16.61
C ASP A 187 9.15 11.39 -15.86
N TYR A 188 8.38 10.62 -16.62
CA TYR A 188 7.57 9.49 -16.14
C TYR A 188 8.35 8.19 -15.94
N ASN A 189 9.65 8.16 -16.22
CA ASN A 189 10.53 7.01 -15.99
C ASN A 189 11.49 7.21 -14.80
N LYS A 190 11.47 8.39 -14.17
CA LYS A 190 12.27 8.68 -12.98
C LYS A 190 11.85 7.80 -11.80
N CYS A 191 12.76 6.93 -11.39
CA CYS A 191 12.60 6.05 -10.23
C CYS A 191 12.96 6.76 -8.91
N ASP A 192 12.44 6.25 -7.78
CA ASP A 192 12.91 6.67 -6.46
C ASP A 192 14.35 6.24 -6.16
N ASN A 193 14.89 6.83 -5.10
CA ASN A 193 16.26 6.59 -4.65
C ASN A 193 16.38 5.33 -3.77
N ASP A 194 15.28 4.84 -3.17
CA ASP A 194 15.31 3.73 -2.21
C ASP A 194 15.46 2.38 -2.91
N ARG A 195 14.48 2.00 -3.74
CA ARG A 195 14.48 0.72 -4.44
C ARG A 195 14.55 0.87 -5.96
N GLY A 196 14.44 2.08 -6.48
CA GLY A 196 14.29 2.27 -7.92
C GLY A 196 12.85 2.02 -8.39
N TRP A 197 11.86 2.22 -7.51
CA TRP A 197 10.44 2.04 -7.85
C TRP A 197 9.99 3.12 -8.85
N SER A 198 9.39 2.71 -9.97
CA SER A 198 8.98 3.64 -11.04
C SER A 198 7.55 4.18 -10.85
N PRO A 199 7.17 5.26 -11.56
CA PRO A 199 5.79 5.78 -11.53
C PRO A 199 4.75 4.74 -12.00
N VAL A 200 5.07 3.96 -13.04
CA VAL A 200 4.19 2.88 -13.53
C VAL A 200 4.02 1.78 -12.48
N MET A 201 5.07 1.42 -11.73
CA MET A 201 4.94 0.47 -10.62
C MET A 201 4.03 1.00 -9.50
N SER A 202 4.12 2.29 -9.17
CA SER A 202 3.21 2.92 -8.19
C SER A 202 1.76 2.85 -8.67
N ALA A 203 1.48 3.21 -9.92
CA ALA A 203 0.14 3.12 -10.48
C ALA A 203 -0.38 1.66 -10.52
N CYS A 204 0.49 0.70 -10.86
CA CYS A 204 0.15 -0.72 -10.88
C CYS A 204 -0.15 -1.28 -9.49
N SER A 205 0.63 -0.89 -8.47
CA SER A 205 0.43 -1.33 -7.09
C SER A 205 -0.85 -0.75 -6.49
N GLU A 206 -1.15 0.51 -6.78
CA GLU A 206 -2.29 1.24 -6.19
C GLU A 206 -3.59 1.08 -7.00
N GLY A 207 -3.58 0.27 -8.08
CA GLY A 207 -4.79 -0.07 -8.84
C GLY A 207 -5.28 1.01 -9.80
N GLN A 208 -4.42 1.96 -10.17
CA GLN A 208 -4.79 3.13 -10.95
C GLN A 208 -4.87 2.83 -12.46
N THR A 209 -5.92 2.11 -12.85
CA THR A 209 -6.09 1.54 -14.21
C THR A 209 -5.93 2.57 -15.32
N GLU A 210 -6.59 3.73 -15.22
CA GLU A 210 -6.50 4.76 -16.26
C GLU A 210 -5.10 5.40 -16.35
N ILE A 211 -4.44 5.58 -15.21
CA ILE A 211 -3.06 6.09 -15.16
C ILE A 211 -2.10 5.08 -15.78
N VAL A 212 -2.26 3.79 -15.49
CA VAL A 212 -1.47 2.74 -16.13
C VAL A 212 -1.66 2.80 -17.64
N ARG A 213 -2.89 2.86 -18.14
CA ARG A 213 -3.18 2.98 -19.57
C ARG A 213 -2.44 4.17 -20.19
N MET A 214 -2.58 5.36 -19.62
CA MET A 214 -1.90 6.56 -20.11
C MET A 214 -0.37 6.40 -20.14
N LEU A 215 0.23 5.84 -19.08
CA LEU A 215 1.68 5.62 -19.02
C LEU A 215 2.15 4.60 -20.08
N LEU A 216 1.37 3.54 -20.32
CA LEU A 216 1.68 2.54 -21.33
C LEU A 216 1.58 3.11 -22.76
N ASP A 217 0.56 3.93 -23.03
CA ASP A 217 0.32 4.56 -24.34
C ASP A 217 1.47 5.48 -24.76
N ILE A 218 2.15 6.13 -23.80
CA ILE A 218 3.32 6.98 -24.04
C ILE A 218 4.66 6.22 -23.97
N GLY A 219 4.63 4.89 -23.79
CA GLY A 219 5.82 4.05 -23.77
C GLY A 219 6.64 4.13 -22.48
N ALA A 220 5.99 4.26 -21.31
CA ALA A 220 6.66 4.06 -20.02
C ALA A 220 7.30 2.66 -19.94
N ASP A 221 8.45 2.55 -19.28
CA ASP A 221 9.15 1.27 -19.18
C ASP A 221 8.43 0.31 -18.22
N TYR A 222 7.60 -0.56 -18.79
CA TYR A 222 6.78 -1.54 -18.07
C TYR A 222 7.52 -2.84 -17.74
N ASN A 223 8.79 -2.97 -18.13
CA ASN A 223 9.64 -4.14 -17.85
C ASN A 223 10.83 -3.83 -16.94
N LYS A 224 11.13 -2.54 -16.72
CA LYS A 224 12.10 -2.11 -15.71
C LYS A 224 11.72 -2.70 -14.36
N CYS A 225 12.71 -3.23 -13.67
CA CYS A 225 12.56 -3.73 -12.31
C CYS A 225 13.18 -2.75 -11.32
N ASP A 226 12.71 -2.83 -10.08
CA ASP A 226 13.38 -2.21 -8.94
C ASP A 226 14.63 -3.03 -8.54
N SER A 227 15.30 -2.64 -7.45
CA SER A 227 16.51 -3.28 -6.93
C SER A 227 16.28 -4.71 -6.46
N ASP A 228 15.05 -5.05 -6.07
CA ASP A 228 14.64 -6.39 -5.63
C ASP A 228 14.23 -7.27 -6.82
N GLY A 229 14.30 -6.75 -8.05
CA GLY A 229 13.87 -7.45 -9.26
C GLY A 229 12.35 -7.41 -9.46
N TRP A 230 11.63 -6.59 -8.70
CA TRP A 230 10.19 -6.45 -8.76
C TRP A 230 9.76 -5.68 -10.00
N SER A 231 8.81 -6.21 -10.78
CA SER A 231 8.31 -5.60 -12.01
C SER A 231 6.89 -5.01 -11.85
N PRO A 232 6.42 -4.14 -12.75
CA PRO A 232 5.05 -3.61 -12.72
C PRO A 232 3.97 -4.70 -12.71
N VAL A 233 4.16 -5.78 -13.48
CA VAL A 233 3.23 -6.91 -13.49
C VAL A 233 3.22 -7.66 -12.16
N MET A 234 4.37 -7.78 -11.48
CA MET A 234 4.42 -8.35 -10.12
C MET A 234 3.64 -7.50 -9.11
N SER A 235 3.73 -6.16 -9.21
CA SER A 235 2.94 -5.26 -8.34
C SER A 235 1.45 -5.45 -8.53
N ALA A 236 0.97 -5.46 -9.79
CA ALA A 236 -0.44 -5.68 -10.09
C ALA A 236 -0.92 -7.08 -9.66
N CYS A 237 -0.07 -8.11 -9.81
CA CYS A 237 -0.36 -9.47 -9.34
C CYS A 237 -0.43 -9.58 -7.81
N SER A 238 0.44 -8.88 -7.08
CA SER A 238 0.43 -8.89 -5.60
C SER A 238 -0.87 -8.31 -5.04
N GLU A 239 -1.27 -7.17 -5.59
CA GLU A 239 -2.40 -6.38 -5.08
C GLU A 239 -3.74 -6.78 -5.70
N GLY A 240 -3.75 -7.66 -6.71
CA GLY A 240 -4.97 -8.25 -7.26
C GLY A 240 -5.67 -7.42 -8.33
N HIS A 241 -4.95 -6.53 -9.02
CA HIS A 241 -5.53 -5.63 -10.01
C HIS A 241 -5.65 -6.29 -11.38
N THR A 242 -6.67 -7.14 -11.56
CA THR A 242 -6.86 -7.98 -12.77
C THR A 242 -6.79 -7.20 -14.08
N GLU A 243 -7.45 -6.04 -14.17
CA GLU A 243 -7.48 -5.26 -15.42
C GLU A 243 -6.10 -4.69 -15.77
N ILE A 244 -5.33 -4.28 -14.76
CA ILE A 244 -3.95 -3.83 -14.96
C ILE A 244 -3.07 -4.99 -15.42
N VAL A 245 -3.23 -6.18 -14.82
CA VAL A 245 -2.53 -7.37 -15.28
C VAL A 245 -2.86 -7.66 -16.74
N ARG A 246 -4.13 -7.62 -17.13
CA ARG A 246 -4.56 -7.82 -18.53
C ARG A 246 -3.86 -6.85 -19.48
N MET A 247 -3.92 -5.54 -19.18
CA MET A 247 -3.27 -4.51 -20.00
C MET A 247 -1.76 -4.74 -20.16
N LEU A 248 -1.07 -5.12 -19.08
CA LEU A 248 0.37 -5.41 -19.13
C LEU A 248 0.67 -6.67 -19.96
N LEU A 249 -0.19 -7.69 -19.90
CA LEU A 249 -0.04 -8.91 -20.69
C LEU A 249 -0.31 -8.66 -22.19
N ASP A 250 -1.27 -7.81 -22.53
CA ASP A 250 -1.61 -7.47 -23.92
C ASP A 250 -0.44 -6.78 -24.65
N ILE A 251 0.45 -6.09 -23.93
CA ILE A 251 1.68 -5.47 -24.46
C ILE A 251 2.93 -6.34 -24.27
N ALA A 252 2.74 -7.63 -23.95
CA ALA A 252 3.80 -8.61 -23.74
C ALA A 252 4.83 -8.22 -22.65
N ALA A 253 4.36 -7.67 -21.51
CA ALA A 253 5.21 -7.54 -20.33
C ALA A 253 5.77 -8.91 -19.89
N ASP A 254 7.00 -8.94 -19.36
CA ASP A 254 7.64 -10.19 -18.98
C ASP A 254 6.98 -10.81 -17.73
N TYR A 255 6.06 -11.74 -17.99
CA TYR A 255 5.31 -12.47 -16.97
C TYR A 255 6.03 -13.70 -16.40
N ASN A 256 7.25 -13.99 -16.88
CA ASN A 256 8.06 -15.14 -16.48
C ASN A 256 9.38 -14.76 -15.81
N LYS A 257 9.72 -13.46 -15.77
CA LYS A 257 10.87 -12.95 -15.01
C LYS A 257 10.66 -13.18 -13.52
N CYS A 258 11.71 -13.60 -12.84
CA CYS A 258 11.72 -13.77 -11.39
C CYS A 258 12.31 -12.53 -10.73
N ASN A 259 11.82 -12.18 -9.55
CA ASN A 259 12.50 -11.23 -8.68
C ASN A 259 13.73 -11.91 -8.01
N ASN A 260 14.47 -11.17 -7.19
CA ASN A 260 15.68 -11.66 -6.52
C ASN A 260 15.40 -12.82 -5.53
N ASP A 261 14.16 -12.94 -5.05
CA ASP A 261 13.70 -14.03 -4.18
C ASP A 261 13.23 -15.27 -4.97
N GLY A 262 13.32 -15.27 -6.30
CA GLY A 262 12.85 -16.38 -7.14
C GLY A 262 11.33 -16.46 -7.30
N TRP A 263 10.62 -15.34 -7.12
CA TRP A 263 9.17 -15.26 -7.34
C TRP A 263 8.85 -14.73 -8.74
N SER A 264 8.06 -15.49 -9.49
CA SER A 264 7.40 -15.02 -10.72
C SER A 264 6.06 -14.34 -10.41
N PRO A 265 5.50 -13.55 -11.35
CA PRO A 265 4.16 -12.99 -11.25
C PRO A 265 3.09 -14.04 -10.90
N VAL A 266 3.13 -15.23 -11.52
CA VAL A 266 2.17 -16.31 -11.21
C VAL A 266 2.32 -16.82 -9.79
N LYS A 267 3.55 -16.98 -9.28
CA LYS A 267 3.77 -17.39 -7.88
C LYS A 267 3.26 -16.35 -6.90
N ILE A 268 3.46 -15.06 -7.18
CA ILE A 268 2.96 -13.96 -6.37
C ILE A 268 1.43 -13.98 -6.33
N ALA A 269 0.78 -14.09 -7.50
CA ALA A 269 -0.67 -14.19 -7.58
C ALA A 269 -1.20 -15.41 -6.80
N CYS A 270 -0.51 -16.55 -6.89
CA CYS A 270 -0.82 -17.74 -6.11
C CYS A 270 -0.70 -17.51 -4.60
N SER A 271 0.41 -16.95 -4.10
CA SER A 271 0.56 -16.73 -2.65
C SER A 271 -0.44 -15.73 -2.08
N LYS A 272 -0.89 -14.78 -2.91
CA LYS A 272 -1.90 -13.77 -2.55
C LYS A 272 -3.35 -14.24 -2.76
N GLY A 273 -3.56 -15.38 -3.42
CA GLY A 273 -4.89 -15.95 -3.64
C GLY A 273 -5.68 -15.33 -4.79
N GLN A 274 -5.00 -14.70 -5.73
CA GLN A 274 -5.61 -13.96 -6.83
C GLN A 274 -6.02 -14.90 -7.97
N THR A 275 -7.12 -15.64 -7.75
CA THR A 275 -7.55 -16.76 -8.61
C THR A 275 -7.74 -16.37 -10.08
N GLU A 276 -8.33 -15.21 -10.37
CA GLU A 276 -8.54 -14.75 -11.74
C GLU A 276 -7.22 -14.41 -12.45
N ILE A 277 -6.30 -13.74 -11.76
CA ILE A 277 -4.96 -13.42 -12.27
C ILE A 277 -4.15 -14.69 -12.50
N VAL A 278 -4.21 -15.65 -11.58
CA VAL A 278 -3.57 -16.96 -11.77
C VAL A 278 -4.09 -17.61 -13.04
N ARG A 279 -5.41 -17.69 -13.24
CA ARG A 279 -5.99 -18.26 -14.46
C ARG A 279 -5.47 -17.56 -15.70
N MET A 280 -5.52 -16.23 -15.72
CA MET A 280 -5.07 -15.43 -16.85
C MET A 280 -3.59 -15.69 -17.21
N LEU A 281 -2.71 -15.73 -16.21
CA LEU A 281 -1.29 -16.01 -16.40
C LEU A 281 -1.06 -17.44 -16.92
N LEU A 282 -1.80 -18.42 -16.41
CA LEU A 282 -1.68 -19.81 -16.85
C LEU A 282 -2.22 -20.03 -18.27
N ASP A 283 -3.31 -19.36 -18.64
CA ASP A 283 -3.91 -19.44 -19.97
C ASP A 283 -2.96 -18.94 -21.07
N ILE A 284 -2.09 -17.96 -20.77
CA ILE A 284 -1.04 -17.47 -21.67
C ILE A 284 0.29 -18.25 -21.57
N GLY A 285 0.32 -19.33 -20.78
CA GLY A 285 1.48 -20.20 -20.63
C GLY A 285 2.57 -19.66 -19.70
N ALA A 286 2.22 -18.92 -18.65
CA ALA A 286 3.18 -18.59 -17.58
C ALA A 286 3.73 -19.87 -16.93
N ASP A 287 5.05 -19.93 -16.80
CA ASP A 287 5.74 -21.08 -16.23
C ASP A 287 5.83 -20.92 -14.71
N TYR A 288 4.97 -21.67 -14.02
CA TYR A 288 4.96 -21.72 -12.56
C TYR A 288 6.26 -22.30 -11.97
N ASN A 289 6.95 -23.18 -12.69
CA ASN A 289 8.14 -23.91 -12.22
C ASN A 289 9.46 -23.19 -12.54
N LYS A 290 9.47 -22.20 -13.45
CA LYS A 290 10.68 -21.53 -13.94
C LYS A 290 11.56 -20.93 -12.85
N CYS A 291 10.94 -20.31 -11.86
CA CYS A 291 11.66 -19.68 -10.77
C CYS A 291 11.81 -20.67 -9.62
N ASP A 292 13.01 -20.91 -9.13
CA ASP A 292 13.23 -21.75 -7.96
C ASP A 292 13.26 -20.88 -6.71
N SER A 293 12.11 -20.71 -6.05
CA SER A 293 12.07 -20.13 -4.71
C SER A 293 11.94 -21.30 -3.76
N ASP A 294 12.93 -21.46 -2.88
CA ASP A 294 12.90 -22.40 -1.76
C ASP A 294 11.59 -22.24 -0.95
N ARG A 295 10.99 -21.04 -0.95
CA ARG A 295 9.66 -20.77 -0.41
C ARG A 295 8.57 -21.15 -1.42
N GLY A 296 7.93 -22.31 -1.22
CA GLY A 296 6.71 -22.69 -1.96
C GLY A 296 5.51 -21.83 -1.56
N CYS A 297 4.55 -21.69 -2.48
CA CYS A 297 3.34 -20.92 -2.25
C CYS A 297 2.50 -21.55 -1.12
N HIS A 298 2.27 -20.80 -0.05
CA HIS A 298 1.37 -21.20 1.04
C HIS A 298 -0.09 -21.12 0.58
N LEU A 299 -0.59 -22.11 -0.17
CA LEU A 299 -1.95 -22.16 -0.74
C LEU A 299 -3.05 -22.55 0.26
N LYS A 300 -2.90 -22.19 1.55
CA LYS A 300 -3.84 -22.63 2.60
C LYS A 300 -5.24 -22.07 2.32
N GLY A 301 -6.20 -22.94 2.01
CA GLY A 301 -7.59 -22.57 1.71
C GLY A 301 -7.89 -22.19 0.26
N GLN A 302 -6.91 -22.25 -0.65
CA GLN A 302 -7.08 -21.82 -2.06
C GLN A 302 -7.29 -23.03 -2.99
N THR A 303 -8.42 -23.71 -2.81
CA THR A 303 -8.81 -24.92 -3.57
C THR A 303 -8.72 -24.77 -5.08
N GLU A 304 -9.17 -23.64 -5.62
CA GLU A 304 -9.20 -23.42 -7.07
C GLU A 304 -7.81 -23.16 -7.67
N ILE A 305 -6.96 -22.41 -6.99
CA ILE A 305 -5.58 -22.16 -7.43
C ILE A 305 -4.78 -23.45 -7.43
N VAL A 306 -4.90 -24.25 -6.36
CA VAL A 306 -4.31 -25.59 -6.30
C VAL A 306 -4.78 -26.40 -7.50
N ARG A 307 -6.10 -26.46 -7.77
CA ARG A 307 -6.64 -27.19 -8.93
C ARG A 307 -6.02 -26.72 -10.26
N MET A 308 -5.95 -25.42 -10.51
CA MET A 308 -5.39 -24.87 -11.73
C MET A 308 -3.91 -25.22 -11.91
N LEU A 309 -3.11 -25.13 -10.84
CA LEU A 309 -1.69 -25.51 -10.86
C LEU A 309 -1.49 -27.02 -11.12
N LEU A 310 -2.37 -27.87 -10.58
CA LEU A 310 -2.31 -29.31 -10.81
C LEU A 310 -2.71 -29.67 -12.25
N ASP A 311 -3.66 -28.94 -12.86
CA ASP A 311 -4.12 -29.17 -14.24
C ASP A 311 -3.01 -28.89 -15.29
N ILE A 312 -2.10 -27.96 -14.99
CA ILE A 312 -0.97 -27.60 -15.88
C ILE A 312 0.32 -28.41 -15.63
N GLY A 313 0.30 -29.36 -14.70
CA GLY A 313 1.46 -30.19 -14.38
C GLY A 313 2.52 -29.52 -13.48
N ALA A 314 2.11 -28.64 -12.55
CA ALA A 314 3.02 -28.21 -11.48
C ALA A 314 3.58 -29.43 -10.73
N ASP A 315 4.86 -29.39 -10.34
CA ASP A 315 5.51 -30.52 -9.67
C ASP A 315 4.79 -30.89 -8.35
N TYR A 316 4.06 -32.01 -8.37
CA TYR A 316 3.27 -32.51 -7.25
C TYR A 316 4.08 -32.76 -5.98
N ASN A 317 5.40 -32.94 -6.12
CA ASN A 317 6.28 -33.45 -5.09
C ASN A 317 7.26 -32.40 -4.56
N LYS A 318 7.37 -31.23 -5.20
CA LYS A 318 8.27 -30.18 -4.75
C LYS A 318 7.77 -29.62 -3.41
N CYS A 319 8.60 -29.76 -2.38
CA CYS A 319 8.31 -29.26 -1.04
C CYS A 319 8.86 -27.85 -0.88
N ASP A 320 8.15 -26.98 -0.17
CA ASP A 320 8.76 -25.74 0.32
C ASP A 320 9.85 -26.01 1.37
N SER A 321 10.79 -25.07 1.51
CA SER A 321 11.91 -25.13 2.46
C SER A 321 11.47 -24.85 3.90
N ASP A 322 10.40 -24.08 4.08
CA ASP A 322 9.99 -23.58 5.39
C ASP A 322 9.34 -24.69 6.24
N ARG A 323 8.34 -25.37 5.66
CA ARG A 323 7.58 -26.42 6.33
C ARG A 323 7.68 -27.77 5.63
N GLY A 324 8.23 -27.85 4.44
CA GLY A 324 8.28 -29.09 3.66
C GLY A 324 6.97 -29.36 2.91
N TRP A 325 6.10 -28.37 2.68
CA TRP A 325 4.77 -28.64 2.11
C TRP A 325 4.82 -28.89 0.61
N SER A 326 4.17 -29.98 0.17
CA SER A 326 3.98 -30.30 -1.24
C SER A 326 2.59 -29.89 -1.75
N PRO A 327 2.43 -29.59 -3.04
CA PRO A 327 1.13 -29.34 -3.66
C PRO A 327 0.11 -30.47 -3.44
N VAL A 328 0.56 -31.74 -3.47
CA VAL A 328 -0.30 -32.90 -3.18
C VAL A 328 -0.83 -32.89 -1.74
N MET A 329 -0.01 -32.47 -0.78
CA MET A 329 -0.44 -32.37 0.61
C MET A 329 -1.48 -31.26 0.80
N SER A 330 -1.28 -30.11 0.15
CA SER A 330 -2.27 -29.03 0.14
C SER A 330 -3.59 -29.47 -0.51
N ALA A 331 -3.55 -30.19 -1.64
CA ALA A 331 -4.74 -30.75 -2.29
C ALA A 331 -5.54 -31.66 -1.33
N CYS A 332 -4.83 -32.52 -0.58
CA CYS A 332 -5.44 -33.42 0.40
C CYS A 332 -6.00 -32.68 1.63
N MET A 333 -5.36 -31.61 2.11
CA MET A 333 -5.91 -30.76 3.19
C MET A 333 -7.22 -30.06 2.77
N ASN A 334 -7.35 -29.73 1.49
CA ASN A 334 -8.42 -28.89 0.96
C ASN A 334 -9.56 -29.67 0.28
N GLY A 335 -9.57 -31.01 0.32
CA GLY A 335 -10.69 -31.79 -0.20
C GLY A 335 -10.66 -32.06 -1.71
N GLN A 336 -9.53 -31.87 -2.39
CA GLN A 336 -9.41 -32.10 -3.84
C GLN A 336 -9.23 -33.60 -4.15
N ASN A 337 -10.28 -34.25 -4.67
CA ASN A 337 -10.28 -35.68 -5.00
C ASN A 337 -9.85 -35.95 -6.45
N ARG A 338 -8.54 -36.05 -6.71
CA ARG A 338 -7.98 -36.52 -8.00
C ARG A 338 -6.75 -37.40 -7.80
N ASN A 339 -6.69 -38.49 -8.54
CA ASN A 339 -5.51 -39.35 -8.63
C ASN A 339 -4.50 -38.69 -9.59
N ASN A 340 -3.53 -37.98 -9.02
CA ASN A 340 -2.52 -37.25 -9.74
C ASN A 340 -1.36 -38.20 -10.06
N ILE A 341 -1.31 -38.66 -11.31
CA ILE A 341 -0.28 -39.58 -11.80
C ILE A 341 1.10 -38.94 -11.58
N GLY A 342 1.95 -39.58 -10.77
CA GLY A 342 3.30 -39.12 -10.44
C GLY A 342 3.44 -38.39 -9.10
N ALA A 343 2.36 -38.18 -8.35
CA ALA A 343 2.42 -37.65 -7.00
C ALA A 343 2.91 -38.71 -5.98
N ASP A 344 3.84 -38.31 -5.10
CA ASP A 344 4.32 -39.08 -3.97
C ASP A 344 3.42 -38.81 -2.76
N TYR A 345 2.42 -39.68 -2.60
CA TYR A 345 1.45 -39.62 -1.51
C TYR A 345 2.02 -39.98 -0.13
N ASN A 346 3.30 -40.38 -0.07
CA ASN A 346 4.02 -40.76 1.16
C ASN A 346 5.05 -39.71 1.60
N LYS A 347 5.37 -38.75 0.73
CA LYS A 347 6.28 -37.67 1.06
C LYS A 347 5.75 -36.88 2.25
N CYS A 348 6.61 -36.73 3.26
CA CYS A 348 6.28 -36.02 4.47
C CYS A 348 6.90 -34.61 4.46
N ASP A 349 6.23 -33.68 5.14
CA ASP A 349 6.76 -32.36 5.44
C ASP A 349 7.79 -32.39 6.59
N ASN A 350 8.35 -31.24 6.97
CA ASN A 350 9.38 -31.11 8.01
C ASN A 350 8.88 -31.58 9.39
N ASP A 351 7.58 -31.49 9.64
CA ASP A 351 6.92 -31.95 10.87
C ASP A 351 6.49 -33.42 10.80
N GLY A 352 6.66 -34.08 9.65
CA GLY A 352 6.28 -35.47 9.41
C GLY A 352 4.83 -35.66 8.96
N TRP A 353 4.13 -34.60 8.52
CA TRP A 353 2.79 -34.71 7.92
C TRP A 353 2.87 -35.29 6.51
N SER A 354 2.07 -36.30 6.24
CA SER A 354 1.85 -36.87 4.92
C SER A 354 0.45 -36.52 4.39
N PRO A 355 0.22 -36.58 3.08
CA PRO A 355 -1.09 -36.37 2.46
C PRO A 355 -2.25 -37.11 3.15
N VAL A 356 -2.06 -38.36 3.55
CA VAL A 356 -3.08 -39.16 4.27
C VAL A 356 -3.36 -38.62 5.67
N LYS A 357 -2.34 -38.20 6.43
CA LYS A 357 -2.53 -37.60 7.77
C LYS A 357 -3.32 -36.29 7.67
N SER A 358 -3.01 -35.48 6.66
CA SER A 358 -3.72 -34.25 6.36
C SER A 358 -5.17 -34.51 5.99
N ALA A 359 -5.45 -35.43 5.06
CA ALA A 359 -6.82 -35.78 4.66
C ALA A 359 -7.67 -36.28 5.85
N CYS A 360 -7.09 -37.12 6.73
CA CYS A 360 -7.75 -37.61 7.94
C CYS A 360 -8.03 -36.47 8.94
N ARG A 361 -7.07 -35.57 9.18
CA ARG A 361 -7.23 -34.42 10.08
C ARG A 361 -8.37 -33.50 9.65
N TYR A 362 -8.53 -33.28 8.34
CA TYR A 362 -9.57 -32.40 7.80
C TYR A 362 -10.88 -33.12 7.43
N GLY A 363 -10.93 -34.46 7.51
CA GLY A 363 -12.18 -35.22 7.36
C GLY A 363 -12.60 -35.52 5.92
N HIS A 364 -11.67 -35.59 4.98
CA HIS A 364 -11.97 -35.78 3.56
C HIS A 364 -12.08 -37.28 3.19
N THR A 365 -13.23 -37.90 3.48
CA THR A 365 -13.47 -39.36 3.35
C THR A 365 -13.10 -39.94 1.99
N GLU A 366 -13.51 -39.29 0.91
CA GLU A 366 -13.26 -39.78 -0.46
C GLU A 366 -11.78 -39.74 -0.83
N ILE A 367 -11.04 -38.73 -0.35
CA ILE A 367 -9.58 -38.65 -0.54
C ILE A 367 -8.88 -39.71 0.28
N VAL A 368 -9.31 -39.93 1.53
CA VAL A 368 -8.74 -41.02 2.34
C VAL A 368 -8.92 -42.35 1.62
N ARG A 369 -10.08 -42.62 1.00
CA ARG A 369 -10.31 -43.86 0.24
C ARG A 369 -9.33 -44.00 -0.91
N MET A 370 -9.24 -42.96 -1.74
CA MET A 370 -8.30 -42.91 -2.85
C MET A 370 -6.84 -43.12 -2.40
N LEU A 371 -6.42 -42.48 -1.30
CA LEU A 371 -5.06 -42.61 -0.78
C LEU A 371 -4.76 -44.02 -0.26
N LEU A 372 -5.76 -44.69 0.34
CA LEU A 372 -5.65 -46.09 0.75
C LEU A 372 -5.54 -47.02 -0.46
N ASP A 373 -6.33 -46.80 -1.50
CA ASP A 373 -6.28 -47.59 -2.74
C ASP A 373 -4.93 -47.49 -3.46
N ILE A 374 -4.24 -46.34 -3.35
CA ILE A 374 -2.92 -46.09 -3.92
C ILE A 374 -1.78 -46.61 -3.02
N GLY A 375 -2.10 -47.08 -1.80
CA GLY A 375 -1.12 -47.66 -0.87
C GLY A 375 -0.33 -46.61 -0.07
N ALA A 376 -0.95 -45.49 0.29
CA ALA A 376 -0.34 -44.50 1.16
C ALA A 376 0.00 -45.09 2.55
N ASP A 377 1.16 -44.76 3.11
CA ASP A 377 1.63 -45.23 4.41
C ASP A 377 0.85 -44.55 5.54
N TYR A 378 0.02 -45.36 6.19
CA TYR A 378 -0.85 -44.97 7.29
C TYR A 378 -0.29 -45.33 8.68
N ASN A 379 0.85 -46.02 8.76
CA ASN A 379 1.42 -46.53 10.01
C ASN A 379 2.48 -45.61 10.62
N LYS A 380 3.07 -44.73 9.80
CA LYS A 380 4.11 -43.80 10.22
C LYS A 380 3.53 -42.58 10.93
N CYS A 381 3.95 -42.31 12.18
CA CYS A 381 3.57 -41.09 12.90
C CYS A 381 4.37 -39.87 12.41
N ASN A 382 3.85 -38.66 12.67
CA ASN A 382 4.64 -37.43 12.53
C ASN A 382 5.57 -37.21 13.75
N ASN A 383 6.35 -36.12 13.77
CA ASN A 383 7.32 -35.84 14.85
C ASN A 383 6.68 -35.71 16.24
N ASN A 384 5.38 -35.39 16.29
CA ASN A 384 4.60 -35.26 17.52
C ASN A 384 3.85 -36.54 17.89
N GLY A 385 4.12 -37.67 17.22
CA GLY A 385 3.45 -38.95 17.48
C GLY A 385 2.04 -39.05 16.88
N TRP A 386 1.63 -38.14 15.98
CA TRP A 386 0.31 -38.20 15.35
C TRP A 386 0.23 -39.26 14.26
N SER A 387 -0.69 -40.20 14.43
CA SER A 387 -1.12 -41.14 13.38
C SER A 387 -2.33 -40.61 12.61
N PRO A 388 -2.61 -41.12 11.39
CA PRO A 388 -3.83 -40.77 10.65
C PRO A 388 -5.13 -41.00 11.44
N VAL A 389 -5.18 -42.02 12.30
CA VAL A 389 -6.36 -42.30 13.14
C VAL A 389 -6.50 -41.26 14.26
N ILE A 390 -5.40 -40.78 14.87
CA ILE A 390 -5.48 -39.67 15.85
C ILE A 390 -6.05 -38.43 15.16
N GLY A 391 -5.63 -38.16 13.92
CA GLY A 391 -6.17 -37.07 13.12
C GLY A 391 -7.66 -37.21 12.80
N ALA A 392 -8.13 -38.42 12.51
CA ALA A 392 -9.54 -38.71 12.22
C ALA A 392 -10.43 -38.63 13.47
N CYS A 393 -9.91 -38.97 14.66
CA CYS A 393 -10.66 -38.92 15.92
C CYS A 393 -10.84 -37.50 16.48
N ILE A 394 -10.03 -36.53 16.03
CA ILE A 394 -10.13 -35.13 16.47
C ILE A 394 -11.19 -34.40 15.63
N ASN A 395 -12.27 -33.96 16.29
CA ASN A 395 -13.53 -33.44 15.72
C ASN A 395 -14.38 -34.52 15.03
N ILE A 396 -15.16 -35.24 15.84
CA ILE A 396 -15.92 -36.48 15.52
C ILE A 396 -17.09 -36.27 14.54
N GLU A 397 -17.61 -35.05 14.38
CA GLU A 397 -18.74 -34.80 13.49
C GLU A 397 -18.38 -35.10 12.03
N GLY A 398 -18.87 -36.24 11.52
CA GLY A 398 -18.75 -36.65 10.11
C GLY A 398 -17.57 -37.55 9.75
N LYS A 399 -16.69 -37.94 10.70
CA LYS A 399 -15.45 -38.70 10.41
C LYS A 399 -15.48 -40.18 10.78
N THR A 400 -16.63 -40.72 11.19
CA THR A 400 -16.81 -42.14 11.57
C THR A 400 -16.43 -43.11 10.44
N GLU A 401 -16.70 -42.73 9.20
CA GLU A 401 -16.36 -43.52 8.02
C GLU A 401 -14.85 -43.65 7.80
N ILE A 402 -14.11 -42.55 8.03
CA ILE A 402 -12.63 -42.54 7.94
C ILE A 402 -12.04 -43.47 9.00
N VAL A 403 -12.54 -43.40 10.23
CA VAL A 403 -12.08 -44.28 11.32
C VAL A 403 -12.35 -45.75 10.98
N ARG A 404 -13.54 -46.07 10.47
CA ARG A 404 -13.87 -47.43 10.03
C ARG A 404 -12.89 -47.94 8.97
N MET A 405 -12.66 -47.16 7.91
CA MET A 405 -11.75 -47.54 6.83
C MET A 405 -10.31 -47.77 7.34
N LEU A 406 -9.84 -46.93 8.27
CA LEU A 406 -8.51 -47.07 8.86
C LEU A 406 -8.39 -48.29 9.80
N LEU A 407 -9.48 -48.71 10.44
CA LEU A 407 -9.50 -49.94 11.26
C LEU A 407 -9.53 -51.20 10.41
N GLU A 408 -10.25 -51.20 9.28
CA GLU A 408 -10.35 -52.34 8.36
C GLU A 408 -9.00 -52.73 7.75
N ILE A 409 -8.09 -51.78 7.57
CA ILE A 409 -6.73 -51.99 7.06
C ILE A 409 -5.69 -52.33 8.16
N GLY A 410 -6.15 -52.54 9.41
CA GLY A 410 -5.32 -53.05 10.51
C GLY A 410 -4.41 -52.03 11.18
N LEU A 411 -4.80 -50.76 11.22
CA LEU A 411 -4.00 -49.70 11.86
C LEU A 411 -3.94 -49.86 13.38
N ASP A 412 -2.74 -49.71 13.95
CA ASP A 412 -2.50 -49.87 15.38
C ASP A 412 -3.16 -48.75 16.20
N TYR A 413 -4.26 -49.10 16.87
CA TYR A 413 -5.09 -48.23 17.69
C TYR A 413 -4.57 -48.04 19.13
N ASN A 414 -3.41 -48.60 19.48
CA ASN A 414 -2.81 -48.43 20.82
C ASN A 414 -1.74 -47.32 20.87
N LYS A 415 -1.46 -46.67 19.74
CA LYS A 415 -0.47 -45.58 19.69
C LYS A 415 -1.07 -44.29 20.24
N CYS A 416 -0.38 -43.68 21.19
CA CYS A 416 -0.71 -42.33 21.67
C CYS A 416 0.30 -41.32 21.11
N ASN A 417 -0.13 -40.09 20.92
CA ASN A 417 0.79 -39.01 20.54
C ASN A 417 1.66 -38.58 21.74
N ASN A 418 2.61 -37.66 21.50
CA ASN A 418 3.53 -37.19 22.54
C ASN A 418 2.81 -36.43 23.69
N ASP A 419 1.57 -35.98 23.48
CA ASP A 419 0.73 -35.31 24.48
C ASP A 419 -0.15 -36.30 25.26
N GLY A 420 -0.02 -37.61 25.02
CA GLY A 420 -0.83 -38.64 25.67
C GLY A 420 -2.26 -38.77 25.14
N LEU A 421 -2.59 -38.14 24.00
CA LEU A 421 -3.85 -38.36 23.31
C LEU A 421 -3.81 -39.74 22.65
N CYS A 422 -4.63 -40.64 23.19
CA CYS A 422 -4.86 -41.97 22.68
C CYS A 422 -6.19 -42.01 21.91
N HIS A 423 -6.42 -43.10 21.19
CA HIS A 423 -7.58 -43.27 20.31
C HIS A 423 -8.93 -43.43 21.03
N LEU A 424 -8.94 -43.59 22.35
CA LEU A 424 -10.08 -43.88 23.23
C LEU A 424 -10.43 -42.72 24.16
#